data_AF-A0A9D5HAA8-F1
#
_entry.id   AF-A0A9D5HAA8-F1
#
_cell.length_a   1.000
_cell.length_b   1.000
_cell.length_c   1.000
_cell.angle_alpha   90.00
_cell.angle_beta   90.00
_cell.angle_gamma   90.00
#
_symmetry.space_group_name_H-M   'P 1'
#
loop_
_entity.id
_entity.type
_entity.pdbx_description
1 polymer ?
#
loop_
_entity_poly.entity_id
_entity_poly.type
_entity_poly.pdbx_seq_one_letter_code
_entity_poly.pdbx_strand_id
1 'polypeptide(L)'
;MAPFIDSPPRHYSGLADVFSVPQAIFDLDNLMEVLSYEVWAKFLSESDRKLLTQFFPSGTNREQVLKPLLMGDNHHFGNPFLKWSTSLCSGGLHPDKILQKEQQVQADKEAYYSELKKYHNNMLEVLKKSKEQWAIRKDSEIPWRKEFGKFEQEPISVSTERTLAPISRKEIPHEICVLEGDVAKYMSYIKISKQQFQLVKNLKQYGDGIQPKSLNCVLGDIRGFVMEPYTTFEAEQRKRLDDHWLRVANKDLSTAFHDWRDKKLKREQWSKFLKQELAEKMKLLAEERNKPVISVEEQVENGNIRLLIH
;
A
#
# COMPACT_ATOMS: atom_id res chain seq x y z
N MET A 1 -11.68 50.13 10.44
CA MET A 1 -10.24 49.85 10.57
C MET A 1 -10.02 49.26 11.95
N ALA A 2 -9.68 47.97 12.04
CA ALA A 2 -9.36 47.33 13.30
C ALA A 2 -7.89 47.65 13.68
N PRO A 3 -7.57 47.89 14.96
CA PRO A 3 -6.22 48.26 15.36
C PRO A 3 -5.25 47.08 15.22
N PHE A 4 -4.01 47.39 14.86
CA PHE A 4 -2.90 46.44 14.83
C PHE A 4 -2.67 45.89 16.23
N ILE A 5 -2.67 44.55 16.35
CA ILE A 5 -2.23 43.87 17.57
C ILE A 5 -0.70 43.89 17.51
N ASP A 6 -0.07 44.72 18.35
CA ASP A 6 1.36 44.68 18.58
C ASP A 6 1.72 43.32 19.20
N SER A 7 2.21 42.44 18.33
CA SER A 7 2.69 41.08 18.62
C SER A 7 1.61 40.08 19.08
N PRO A 8 1.25 39.08 18.24
CA PRO A 8 0.45 37.95 18.73
C PRO A 8 1.22 37.18 19.81
N PRO A 9 0.52 36.50 20.75
CA PRO A 9 1.17 35.68 21.76
C PRO A 9 2.05 34.66 21.04
N ARG A 10 3.32 34.53 21.47
CA ARG A 10 4.26 33.53 20.95
C ARG A 10 3.75 32.13 21.31
N HIS A 11 2.79 31.61 20.56
CA HIS A 11 2.52 30.20 20.50
C HIS A 11 3.63 29.58 19.66
N TYR A 12 4.69 29.17 20.35
CA TYR A 12 5.74 28.34 19.76
C TYR A 12 5.11 27.00 19.35
N SER A 13 4.70 26.90 18.09
CA SER A 13 4.27 25.63 17.49
C SER A 13 5.45 24.65 17.28
N GLY A 14 6.70 25.09 17.54
CA GLY A 14 7.91 24.28 17.40
C GLY A 14 8.24 23.89 15.95
N LEU A 15 7.46 24.34 14.96
CA LEU A 15 7.62 23.96 13.56
C LEU A 15 8.77 24.70 12.87
N ALA A 16 8.96 25.98 13.19
CA ALA A 16 9.99 26.81 12.59
C ALA A 16 10.27 28.06 13.46
N ASP A 17 11.41 28.69 13.18
CA ASP A 17 11.72 30.01 13.70
C ASP A 17 10.80 31.07 13.09
N VAL A 18 10.30 31.99 13.92
CA VAL A 18 9.39 33.06 13.50
C VAL A 18 10.16 34.38 13.46
N PHE A 19 10.15 35.03 12.30
CA PHE A 19 10.80 36.32 12.09
C PHE A 19 9.79 37.37 11.64
N SER A 20 9.93 38.58 12.17
CA SER A 20 9.18 39.74 11.70
C SER A 20 9.81 40.27 10.42
N VAL A 21 8.96 40.56 9.44
CA VAL A 21 9.37 41.06 8.12
C VAL A 21 8.83 42.48 7.93
N PRO A 22 9.61 43.44 7.40
CA PRO A 22 9.14 44.79 7.11
C PRO A 22 7.86 44.82 6.29
N GLN A 23 6.90 45.66 6.67
CA GLN A 23 5.58 45.69 6.02
C GLN A 23 5.64 46.03 4.52
N ALA A 24 6.63 46.84 4.11
CA ALA A 24 6.86 47.20 2.72
C ALA A 24 7.09 45.99 1.78
N ILE A 25 7.46 44.81 2.32
CA ILE A 25 7.64 43.60 1.52
C ILE A 25 6.31 43.04 1.02
N PHE A 26 5.19 43.32 1.70
CA PHE A 26 3.86 42.85 1.29
C PHE A 26 3.25 43.69 0.15
N ASP A 27 3.83 44.87 -0.13
CA ASP A 27 3.41 45.73 -1.25
C ASP A 27 4.10 45.34 -2.57
N LEU A 28 5.08 44.42 -2.52
CA LEU A 28 5.83 43.95 -3.68
C LEU A 28 5.16 42.71 -4.29
N ASP A 29 5.32 42.51 -5.60
CA ASP A 29 4.91 41.27 -6.25
C ASP A 29 5.87 40.11 -5.91
N ASN A 30 7.17 40.42 -5.83
CA ASN A 30 8.24 39.50 -5.49
C ASN A 30 9.50 40.28 -5.06
N LEU A 31 10.55 39.56 -4.68
CA LEU A 31 11.79 40.14 -4.17
C LEU A 31 12.92 40.24 -5.21
N MET A 32 12.66 40.03 -6.50
CA MET A 32 13.70 40.05 -7.54
C MET A 32 14.48 41.36 -7.59
N GLU A 33 13.78 42.49 -7.41
CA GLU A 33 14.39 43.82 -7.42
C GLU A 33 15.21 44.09 -6.15
N VAL A 34 14.84 43.47 -5.03
CA VAL A 34 15.47 43.68 -3.71
C VAL A 34 16.65 42.73 -3.49
N LEU A 35 16.53 41.48 -3.94
CA LEU A 35 17.50 40.40 -3.76
C LEU A 35 18.01 39.95 -5.13
N SER A 36 18.78 40.83 -5.78
CA SER A 36 19.40 40.57 -7.08
C SER A 36 20.85 40.07 -6.96
N TYR A 37 21.40 39.57 -8.06
CA TYR A 37 22.83 39.20 -8.12
C TYR A 37 23.75 40.40 -7.83
N GLU A 38 23.36 41.60 -8.25
CA GLU A 38 24.09 42.83 -7.96
C GLU A 38 24.12 43.11 -6.45
N VAL A 39 22.99 42.90 -5.76
CA VAL A 39 22.89 43.07 -4.32
C VAL A 39 23.78 42.07 -3.60
N TRP A 40 23.75 40.81 -4.03
CA TRP A 40 24.64 39.77 -3.52
C TRP A 40 26.13 40.15 -3.69
N ALA A 41 26.51 40.65 -4.86
CA ALA A 41 27.89 41.00 -5.20
C ALA A 41 28.38 42.30 -4.57
N LYS A 42 27.49 43.21 -4.17
CA LYS A 42 27.84 44.53 -3.64
C LYS A 42 27.69 44.65 -2.12
N PHE A 43 26.65 44.07 -1.53
CA PHE A 43 26.27 44.33 -0.13
C PHE A 43 26.61 43.20 0.85
N LEU A 44 26.88 41.98 0.37
CA LEU A 44 27.30 40.88 1.25
C LEU A 44 28.82 40.86 1.41
N SER A 45 29.29 40.63 2.64
CA SER A 45 30.70 40.41 2.94
C SER A 45 31.17 39.02 2.44
N GLU A 46 32.49 38.81 2.33
CA GLU A 46 33.02 37.49 1.97
C GLU A 46 32.60 36.40 2.96
N SER A 47 32.54 36.72 4.26
CA SER A 47 32.05 35.80 5.29
C SER A 47 30.58 35.44 5.11
N ASP A 48 29.72 36.42 4.77
CA ASP A 48 28.29 36.17 4.55
C ASP A 48 28.08 35.32 3.29
N ARG A 49 28.81 35.64 2.22
CA ARG A 49 28.78 34.82 0.98
C ARG A 49 29.25 33.41 1.26
N LYS A 50 30.32 33.24 2.04
CA LYS A 50 30.83 31.91 2.42
C LYS A 50 29.80 31.13 3.24
N LEU A 51 29.14 31.79 4.20
CA LEU A 51 28.06 31.20 4.98
C LEU A 51 26.89 30.79 4.07
N LEU A 52 26.36 31.70 3.27
CA LEU A 52 25.21 31.43 2.40
C LEU A 52 25.51 30.36 1.35
N THR A 53 26.76 30.31 0.87
CA THR A 53 27.24 29.31 -0.08
C THR A 53 27.17 27.87 0.49
N GLN A 54 27.16 27.69 1.82
CA GLN A 54 27.07 26.36 2.44
C GLN A 54 25.70 25.69 2.22
N PHE A 55 24.67 26.47 1.90
CA PHE A 55 23.31 25.97 1.67
C PHE A 55 23.05 25.60 0.21
N PHE A 56 24.02 25.78 -0.68
CA PHE A 56 23.89 25.40 -2.08
C PHE A 56 24.13 23.89 -2.27
N PRO A 57 23.56 23.29 -3.34
CA PRO A 57 23.79 21.89 -3.67
C PRO A 57 25.27 21.54 -3.80
N SER A 58 25.63 20.37 -3.29
CA SER A 58 26.99 19.84 -3.36
C SER A 58 27.37 19.49 -4.81
N GLY A 59 28.61 19.77 -5.23
CA GLY A 59 29.14 19.26 -6.51
C GLY A 59 28.84 20.08 -7.77
N THR A 60 28.11 21.19 -7.68
CA THR A 60 27.88 22.12 -8.81
C THR A 60 28.72 23.40 -8.67
N ASN A 61 29.14 23.99 -9.79
CA ASN A 61 29.79 25.30 -9.76
C ASN A 61 28.78 26.35 -9.24
N ARG A 62 29.06 26.92 -8.07
CA ARG A 62 28.16 27.80 -7.32
C ARG A 62 27.75 29.04 -8.10
N GLU A 63 28.65 29.59 -8.91
CA GLU A 63 28.33 30.75 -9.75
C GLU A 63 27.37 30.41 -10.88
N GLN A 64 27.40 29.16 -11.36
CA GLN A 64 26.49 28.68 -12.39
C GLN A 64 25.08 28.41 -11.84
N VAL A 65 24.91 28.24 -10.53
CA VAL A 65 23.58 28.08 -9.89
C VAL A 65 23.06 29.43 -9.41
N LEU A 66 23.91 30.23 -8.77
CA LEU A 66 23.51 31.49 -8.13
C LEU A 66 22.99 32.52 -9.13
N LYS A 67 23.70 32.72 -10.25
CA LYS A 67 23.29 33.72 -11.26
C LYS A 67 21.93 33.38 -11.85
N PRO A 68 21.69 32.17 -12.40
CA PRO A 68 20.36 31.80 -12.89
C PRO A 68 19.27 31.89 -11.81
N LEU A 69 19.59 31.48 -10.57
CA LEU A 69 18.65 31.54 -9.45
C LEU A 69 18.14 32.96 -9.20
N LEU A 70 19.05 33.93 -9.10
CA LEU A 70 18.71 35.34 -8.82
C LEU A 70 18.28 36.12 -10.06
N MET A 71 18.50 35.60 -11.28
CA MET A 71 17.97 36.18 -12.51
C MET A 71 16.56 35.70 -12.85
N GLY A 72 16.00 34.76 -12.08
CA GLY A 72 14.64 34.26 -12.30
C GLY A 72 14.57 33.12 -13.31
N ASP A 73 15.70 32.53 -13.70
CA ASP A 73 15.75 31.43 -14.67
C ASP A 73 15.04 30.19 -14.12
N ASN A 74 14.44 29.41 -15.02
CA ASN A 74 13.76 28.17 -14.66
C ASN A 74 14.77 27.11 -14.18
N HIS A 75 14.48 26.48 -13.03
CA HIS A 75 15.28 25.37 -12.50
C HIS A 75 14.50 24.06 -12.61
N HIS A 76 13.48 23.89 -11.77
CA HIS A 76 12.61 22.72 -11.76
C HIS A 76 11.17 23.19 -11.62
N PHE A 77 10.44 23.18 -12.73
CA PHE A 77 9.04 23.65 -12.80
C PHE A 77 8.84 25.07 -12.24
N GLY A 78 9.76 25.96 -12.59
CA GLY A 78 9.80 27.35 -12.17
C GLY A 78 11.13 27.71 -11.49
N ASN A 79 11.24 28.98 -11.10
CA ASN A 79 12.35 29.47 -10.31
C ASN A 79 11.99 29.38 -8.80
N PRO A 80 12.79 28.66 -7.98
CA PRO A 80 12.47 28.47 -6.57
C PRO A 80 12.54 29.77 -5.76
N PHE A 81 13.46 30.69 -6.09
CA PHE A 81 13.53 32.01 -5.46
C PHE A 81 12.29 32.86 -5.77
N LEU A 82 11.81 32.84 -7.01
CA LEU A 82 10.58 33.54 -7.38
C LEU A 82 9.35 32.95 -6.69
N LYS A 83 9.24 31.61 -6.63
CA LYS A 83 8.16 30.92 -5.92
C LYS A 83 8.16 31.23 -4.42
N TRP A 84 9.34 31.26 -3.80
CA TRP A 84 9.48 31.62 -2.39
C TRP A 84 9.14 33.09 -2.14
N SER A 85 9.70 34.00 -2.94
CA SER A 85 9.52 35.44 -2.74
C SER A 85 8.08 35.89 -2.96
N THR A 86 7.41 35.39 -4.00
CA THR A 86 5.97 35.62 -4.22
C THR A 86 5.12 35.06 -3.07
N SER A 87 5.47 33.88 -2.54
CA SER A 87 4.82 33.30 -1.36
C SER A 87 5.03 34.14 -0.10
N LEU A 88 6.20 34.78 0.06
CA LEU A 88 6.47 35.68 1.17
C LEU A 88 5.65 36.97 1.05
N CYS A 89 5.72 37.64 -0.10
CA CYS A 89 5.04 38.90 -0.38
C CYS A 89 3.50 38.78 -0.30
N SER A 90 2.95 37.63 -0.69
CA SER A 90 1.51 37.34 -0.54
C SER A 90 1.08 36.88 0.86
N GLY A 91 2.01 36.83 1.82
CA GLY A 91 1.75 36.35 3.17
C GLY A 91 1.41 34.85 3.23
N GLY A 92 1.85 34.07 2.26
CA GLY A 92 1.75 32.60 2.23
C GLY A 92 2.63 31.91 3.27
N LEU A 93 3.65 32.61 3.79
CA LEU A 93 4.56 32.13 4.84
C LEU A 93 4.14 32.55 6.26
N HIS A 94 2.88 32.97 6.44
CA HIS A 94 2.37 33.29 7.78
C HIS A 94 2.37 32.03 8.68
N PRO A 95 2.79 32.11 9.96
CA PRO A 95 2.88 30.95 10.86
C PRO A 95 1.61 30.10 10.90
N ASP A 96 0.43 30.73 10.96
CA ASP A 96 -0.85 30.02 10.99
C ASP A 96 -1.13 29.23 9.70
N LYS A 97 -0.78 29.79 8.53
CA LYS A 97 -0.94 29.10 7.25
C LYS A 97 0.00 27.90 7.13
N ILE A 98 1.23 28.07 7.62
CA ILE A 98 2.22 26.98 7.67
C ILE A 98 1.72 25.86 8.60
N LEU A 99 1.24 26.22 9.79
CA LEU A 99 0.70 25.26 10.76
C LEU A 99 -0.51 24.50 10.19
N GLN A 100 -1.44 25.20 9.55
CA GLN A 100 -2.60 24.57 8.90
C GLN A 100 -2.16 23.62 7.78
N LYS A 101 -1.19 24.03 6.97
CA LYS A 101 -0.64 23.18 5.89
C LYS A 101 0.03 21.92 6.44
N GLU A 102 0.79 22.04 7.52
CA GLU A 102 1.45 20.91 8.18
C GLU A 102 0.40 19.91 8.72
N GLN A 103 -0.63 20.42 9.39
CA GLN A 103 -1.74 19.60 9.87
C GLN A 103 -2.45 18.87 8.73
N GLN A 104 -2.67 19.55 7.60
CA GLN A 104 -3.26 18.94 6.42
C GLN A 104 -2.37 17.82 5.85
N VAL A 105 -1.07 18.07 5.69
CA VAL A 105 -0.11 17.06 5.20
C VAL A 105 -0.08 15.84 6.11
N GLN A 106 -0.13 16.04 7.42
CA GLN A 106 -0.17 14.95 8.38
C GLN A 106 -1.48 14.14 8.28
N ALA A 107 -2.62 14.82 8.15
CA ALA A 107 -3.91 14.16 7.95
C ALA A 107 -3.95 13.36 6.64
N ASP A 108 -3.44 13.93 5.54
CA ASP A 108 -3.36 13.27 4.24
C ASP A 108 -2.47 12.02 4.30
N LYS A 109 -1.35 12.09 5.03
CA LYS A 109 -0.46 10.95 5.25
C LYS A 109 -1.15 9.83 6.01
N GLU A 110 -1.90 10.15 7.06
CA GLU A 110 -2.67 9.16 7.84
C GLU A 110 -3.79 8.52 7.01
N ALA A 111 -4.49 9.32 6.21
CA ALA A 111 -5.50 8.82 5.27
C ALA A 111 -4.88 7.87 4.24
N TYR A 112 -3.73 8.25 3.65
CA TYR A 112 -3.01 7.42 2.68
C TYR A 112 -2.65 6.05 3.25
N TYR A 113 -2.05 5.98 4.45
CA TYR A 113 -1.70 4.70 5.06
C TYR A 113 -2.92 3.86 5.44
N SER A 114 -4.02 4.51 5.81
CA SER A 114 -5.30 3.83 6.09
C SER A 114 -5.86 3.18 4.83
N GLU A 115 -5.87 3.89 3.71
CA GLU A 115 -6.30 3.34 2.41
C GLU A 115 -5.35 2.25 1.91
N LEU A 116 -4.04 2.41 2.09
CA LEU A 116 -3.06 1.37 1.73
C LEU A 116 -3.31 0.06 2.51
N LYS A 117 -3.57 0.18 3.82
CA LYS A 117 -3.93 -0.98 4.65
C LYS A 117 -5.22 -1.64 4.18
N LYS A 118 -6.24 -0.84 3.84
CA LYS A 118 -7.52 -1.34 3.31
C LYS A 118 -7.33 -2.06 1.98
N TYR A 119 -6.52 -1.52 1.08
CA TYR A 119 -6.16 -2.15 -0.18
C TYR A 119 -5.53 -3.53 0.03
N HIS A 120 -4.53 -3.63 0.91
CA HIS A 120 -3.89 -4.91 1.22
C HIS A 120 -4.86 -5.91 1.86
N ASN A 121 -5.72 -5.46 2.77
CA ASN A 121 -6.74 -6.32 3.36
C ASN A 121 -7.73 -6.85 2.32
N ASN A 122 -8.19 -5.99 1.39
CA ASN A 122 -9.06 -6.41 0.31
C ASN A 122 -8.40 -7.46 -0.59
N MET A 123 -7.13 -7.25 -0.95
CA MET A 123 -6.34 -8.23 -1.70
C MET A 123 -6.27 -9.58 -0.99
N LEU A 124 -6.07 -9.58 0.33
CA LEU A 124 -6.08 -10.82 1.13
C LEU A 124 -7.45 -11.50 1.12
N GLU A 125 -8.54 -10.76 1.21
CA GLU A 125 -9.90 -11.31 1.14
C GLU A 125 -10.20 -11.93 -0.23
N VAL A 126 -9.78 -11.30 -1.33
CA VAL A 126 -9.89 -11.88 -2.68
C VAL A 126 -9.11 -13.20 -2.77
N LEU A 127 -7.89 -13.24 -2.25
CA LEU A 127 -7.07 -14.46 -2.24
C LEU A 127 -7.68 -15.56 -1.36
N LYS A 128 -8.23 -15.22 -0.19
CA LYS A 128 -8.94 -16.19 0.68
C LYS A 128 -10.16 -16.78 -0.01
N LYS A 129 -11.02 -15.94 -0.60
CA LYS A 129 -12.19 -16.40 -1.36
C LYS A 129 -11.78 -17.29 -2.53
N SER A 130 -10.71 -16.93 -3.23
CA SER A 130 -10.16 -17.75 -4.32
C SER A 130 -9.71 -19.12 -3.81
N LYS A 131 -9.02 -19.17 -2.66
CA LYS A 131 -8.62 -20.43 -1.99
C LYS A 131 -9.83 -21.28 -1.60
N GLU A 132 -10.88 -20.68 -1.04
CA GLU A 132 -12.10 -21.38 -0.65
C GLU A 132 -12.84 -21.95 -1.87
N GLN A 133 -12.96 -21.17 -2.95
CA GLN A 133 -13.52 -21.64 -4.22
C GLN A 133 -12.73 -22.81 -4.80
N TRP A 134 -11.40 -22.80 -4.69
CA TRP A 134 -10.56 -23.92 -5.11
C TRP A 134 -10.77 -25.18 -4.25
N ALA A 135 -11.03 -25.01 -2.95
CA ALA A 135 -11.34 -26.12 -2.06
C ALA A 135 -12.74 -26.71 -2.33
N ILE A 136 -13.71 -25.88 -2.71
CA ILE A 136 -15.09 -26.27 -3.04
C ILE A 136 -15.18 -26.93 -4.43
N ARG A 137 -14.23 -26.67 -5.36
CA ARG A 137 -14.17 -27.26 -6.71
C ARG A 137 -13.84 -28.77 -6.68
N LYS A 138 -14.75 -29.56 -6.13
CA LYS A 138 -15.04 -30.90 -6.60
C LYS A 138 -16.01 -30.75 -7.80
N ASP A 139 -15.54 -31.07 -9.01
CA ASP A 139 -16.36 -31.51 -10.16
C ASP A 139 -17.04 -30.49 -11.10
N SER A 140 -16.45 -29.33 -11.38
CA SER A 140 -17.00 -28.44 -12.43
C SER A 140 -15.95 -27.96 -13.45
N GLU A 141 -16.16 -28.33 -14.72
CA GLU A 141 -15.34 -28.02 -15.91
C GLU A 141 -15.57 -26.60 -16.48
N ILE A 142 -15.84 -25.58 -15.65
CA ILE A 142 -16.12 -24.23 -16.19
C ILE A 142 -14.80 -23.49 -16.51
N PRO A 143 -14.60 -23.00 -17.75
CA PRO A 143 -13.41 -22.29 -18.16
C PRO A 143 -13.22 -20.97 -17.40
N TRP A 144 -12.06 -20.86 -16.75
CA TRP A 144 -11.56 -19.80 -15.88
C TRP A 144 -11.73 -18.34 -16.35
N ARG A 145 -12.05 -18.09 -17.63
CA ARG A 145 -12.04 -16.76 -18.23
C ARG A 145 -13.33 -15.95 -18.00
N LYS A 146 -14.45 -16.58 -17.61
CA LYS A 146 -15.77 -15.91 -17.48
C LYS A 146 -16.13 -15.41 -16.07
N GLU A 147 -15.43 -15.85 -15.01
CA GLU A 147 -15.78 -15.49 -13.62
C GLU A 147 -14.99 -14.29 -13.07
N PHE A 148 -13.72 -14.14 -13.44
CA PHE A 148 -12.93 -12.97 -13.02
C PHE A 148 -13.43 -11.64 -13.62
N GLY A 149 -14.08 -11.68 -14.77
CA GLY A 149 -14.70 -10.51 -15.39
C GLY A 149 -16.00 -10.03 -14.71
N LYS A 150 -16.49 -10.71 -13.68
CA LYS A 150 -17.70 -10.32 -12.92
C LYS A 150 -17.41 -9.69 -11.56
N PHE A 151 -16.14 -9.66 -11.12
CA PHE A 151 -15.77 -9.02 -9.85
C PHE A 151 -15.55 -7.51 -9.96
N GLU A 152 -15.55 -6.96 -11.19
CA GLU A 152 -15.75 -5.54 -11.41
C GLU A 152 -17.22 -5.28 -11.74
N GLN A 153 -18.04 -5.05 -10.71
CA GLN A 153 -19.16 -4.11 -10.71
C GLN A 153 -19.98 -4.27 -9.41
N GLU A 154 -19.66 -3.44 -8.42
CA GLU A 154 -20.72 -2.68 -7.73
C GLU A 154 -20.30 -1.20 -7.70
N PRO A 155 -21.26 -0.28 -7.86
CA PRO A 155 -21.00 1.07 -8.30
C PRO A 155 -20.54 1.94 -7.13
N ILE A 156 -19.42 2.63 -7.32
CA ILE A 156 -19.21 3.91 -6.67
C ILE A 156 -20.33 4.81 -7.21
N SER A 157 -21.26 5.21 -6.36
CA SER A 157 -22.28 6.20 -6.66
C SER A 157 -21.59 7.54 -6.98
N VAL A 158 -21.29 7.73 -8.26
CA VAL A 158 -20.95 9.03 -8.83
C VAL A 158 -22.26 9.77 -9.03
N SER A 159 -22.52 10.74 -8.16
CA SER A 159 -23.52 11.77 -8.41
C SER A 159 -23.02 12.72 -9.50
N THR A 160 -23.60 12.54 -10.69
CA THR A 160 -23.96 13.51 -11.73
C THR A 160 -22.93 14.57 -12.18
N GLU A 161 -22.37 14.30 -13.36
CA GLU A 161 -22.11 15.20 -14.50
C GLU A 161 -21.53 16.60 -14.27
N ARG A 162 -20.25 16.74 -14.63
CA ARG A 162 -19.86 17.76 -15.61
C ARG A 162 -18.62 17.33 -16.43
N THR A 163 -18.88 17.05 -17.70
CA THR A 163 -18.00 17.14 -18.89
C THR A 163 -16.53 16.76 -18.73
N LEU A 164 -16.20 15.52 -19.14
CA LEU A 164 -14.85 15.05 -19.40
C LEU A 164 -14.25 15.78 -20.61
N ALA A 165 -13.25 16.63 -20.36
CA ALA A 165 -12.14 16.81 -21.30
C ALA A 165 -11.10 15.70 -21.05
N PRO A 166 -10.40 15.19 -22.07
CA PRO A 166 -9.50 14.06 -21.92
C PRO A 166 -8.28 14.49 -21.10
N ILE A 167 -8.20 14.05 -19.85
CA ILE A 167 -6.99 14.23 -19.03
C ILE A 167 -5.95 13.27 -19.60
N SER A 168 -5.08 13.82 -20.46
CA SER A 168 -3.80 13.22 -20.79
C SER A 168 -3.12 12.78 -19.50
N ARG A 169 -2.59 11.56 -19.46
CA ARG A 169 -1.59 11.15 -18.47
C ARG A 169 -0.48 12.18 -18.45
N LYS A 170 -0.54 13.11 -17.50
CA LYS A 170 0.65 13.83 -17.04
C LYS A 170 1.12 13.07 -15.82
N GLU A 171 2.12 12.23 -16.04
CA GLU A 171 3.05 11.87 -14.97
C GLU A 171 3.53 13.18 -14.35
N ILE A 172 3.09 13.46 -13.13
CA ILE A 172 3.70 14.49 -12.31
C ILE A 172 4.87 13.78 -11.64
N PRO A 173 6.13 14.17 -11.92
CA PRO A 173 7.24 13.72 -11.10
C PRO A 173 7.02 14.30 -9.71
N HIS A 174 6.70 13.45 -8.74
CA HIS A 174 6.75 13.85 -7.33
C HIS A 174 8.23 14.00 -6.96
N GLU A 175 8.76 15.19 -7.23
CA GLU A 175 10.00 15.67 -6.64
C GLU A 175 9.70 15.97 -5.16
N ILE A 176 9.81 14.93 -4.35
CA ILE A 176 9.97 15.07 -2.91
C ILE A 176 11.33 15.75 -2.75
N CYS A 177 11.35 17.03 -2.36
CA CYS A 177 12.55 17.64 -1.81
C CYS A 177 12.86 16.96 -0.47
N VAL A 178 13.41 15.76 -0.53
CA VAL A 178 14.25 15.23 0.53
C VAL A 178 15.47 16.13 0.50
N LEU A 179 15.56 17.05 1.46
CA LEU A 179 16.85 17.63 1.80
C LEU A 179 17.79 16.42 1.92
N GLU A 180 18.89 16.43 1.18
CA GLU A 180 19.86 15.34 1.00
C GLU A 180 20.64 15.06 2.31
N GLY A 181 19.95 15.03 3.45
CA GLY A 181 20.37 14.41 4.67
C GLY A 181 19.94 12.96 4.62
N ASP A 182 20.90 12.06 4.63
CA ASP A 182 20.74 10.62 4.78
C ASP A 182 19.77 10.29 5.93
N VAL A 183 18.47 10.17 5.65
CA VAL A 183 17.42 9.94 6.66
C VAL A 183 17.66 8.59 7.38
N ALA A 184 18.33 7.66 6.70
CA ALA A 184 18.79 6.40 7.27
C ALA A 184 19.89 6.58 8.35
N LYS A 185 20.62 7.70 8.36
CA LYS A 185 21.60 8.06 9.40
C LYS A 185 20.95 8.46 10.72
N TYR A 186 19.75 9.05 10.68
CA TYR A 186 19.06 9.60 11.86
C TYR A 186 18.01 8.66 12.45
N MET A 187 17.73 7.53 11.79
CA MET A 187 16.79 6.52 12.26
C MET A 187 17.59 5.31 12.73
N SER A 188 17.57 5.06 14.04
CA SER A 188 18.07 3.82 14.64
C SER A 188 16.94 3.10 15.36
N TYR A 189 17.03 1.77 15.43
CA TYR A 189 16.06 0.97 16.16
C TYR A 189 16.76 0.12 17.21
N ILE A 190 15.98 -0.23 18.24
CA ILE A 190 16.40 -1.12 19.31
C ILE A 190 15.60 -2.40 19.18
N LYS A 191 16.30 -3.53 19.09
CA LYS A 191 15.67 -4.85 19.05
C LYS A 191 15.30 -5.28 20.46
N ILE A 192 14.01 -5.29 20.77
CA ILE A 192 13.49 -5.79 22.04
C ILE A 192 13.05 -7.25 21.90
N SER A 193 13.22 -8.03 22.98
CA SER A 193 12.80 -9.42 22.99
C SER A 193 11.27 -9.54 23.03
N LYS A 194 10.74 -10.70 22.59
CA LYS A 194 9.31 -10.98 22.65
C LYS A 194 8.78 -10.92 24.09
N GLN A 195 9.60 -11.31 25.07
CA GLN A 195 9.26 -11.24 26.50
C GLN A 195 9.17 -9.78 26.97
N GLN A 196 10.14 -8.94 26.60
CA GLN A 196 10.11 -7.50 26.91
C GLN A 196 8.90 -6.81 26.28
N PHE A 197 8.58 -7.13 25.02
CA PHE A 197 7.40 -6.59 24.34
C PHE A 197 6.09 -6.97 25.05
N GLN A 198 5.93 -8.21 25.53
CA GLN A 198 4.74 -8.59 26.29
C GLN A 198 4.63 -7.82 27.62
N LEU A 199 5.75 -7.57 28.30
CA LEU A 199 5.77 -6.77 29.52
C LEU A 199 5.32 -5.32 29.27
N VAL A 200 5.82 -4.67 28.21
CA VAL A 200 5.36 -3.32 27.81
C VAL A 200 3.88 -3.33 27.43
N LYS A 201 3.42 -4.36 26.73
CA LYS A 201 2.02 -4.50 26.33
C LYS A 201 1.08 -4.63 27.52
N ASN A 202 1.47 -5.41 28.54
CA ASN A 202 0.70 -5.56 29.77
C ASN A 202 0.70 -4.26 30.59
N LEU A 203 1.81 -3.51 30.58
CA LEU A 203 1.91 -2.22 31.26
C LEU A 203 0.94 -1.17 30.69
N LYS A 204 0.73 -1.16 29.36
CA LYS A 204 -0.24 -0.28 28.69
C LYS A 204 -1.70 -0.55 29.05
N GLN A 205 -2.00 -1.74 29.59
CA GLN A 205 -3.38 -2.11 29.96
C GLN A 205 -3.77 -1.64 31.37
N TYR A 206 -2.79 -1.26 32.20
CA TYR A 206 -3.05 -0.54 33.44
C TYR A 206 -3.20 0.94 33.07
N GLY A 207 -4.42 1.46 33.16
CA GLY A 207 -4.82 2.79 32.65
C GLY A 207 -4.18 4.01 33.33
N ASP A 208 -3.02 3.85 33.99
CA ASP A 208 -2.24 4.93 34.55
C ASP A 208 -0.97 5.07 33.68
N GLY A 209 -0.79 6.24 33.06
CA GLY A 209 0.18 6.44 31.98
C GLY A 209 1.59 5.90 32.28
N ILE A 210 2.28 5.42 31.24
CA ILE A 210 3.61 4.80 31.36
C ILE A 210 4.59 5.78 32.03
N GLN A 211 4.91 5.56 33.30
CA GLN A 211 5.91 6.37 33.98
C GLN A 211 7.31 6.06 33.41
N PRO A 212 8.17 7.05 33.14
CA PRO A 212 9.51 6.82 32.59
C PRO A 212 10.37 5.84 33.41
N LYS A 213 10.18 5.82 34.74
CA LYS A 213 10.86 4.89 35.66
C LYS A 213 10.48 3.41 35.44
N SER A 214 9.29 3.15 34.89
CA SER A 214 8.80 1.79 34.61
C SER A 214 9.43 1.18 33.35
N LEU A 215 9.85 2.01 32.39
CA LEU A 215 10.52 1.57 31.16
C LEU A 215 11.94 1.07 31.42
N ASN A 216 12.68 1.67 32.37
CA ASN A 216 14.01 1.19 32.79
C ASN A 216 13.97 -0.24 33.35
N CYS A 217 12.87 -0.65 34.00
CA CYS A 217 12.70 -2.00 34.52
C CYS A 217 12.42 -3.04 33.42
N VAL A 218 11.89 -2.62 32.26
CA VAL A 218 11.51 -3.52 31.15
C VAL A 218 12.59 -3.55 30.06
N LEU A 219 13.22 -2.41 29.81
CA LEU A 219 14.19 -2.22 28.75
C LEU A 219 15.65 -2.36 29.26
N GLY A 220 15.91 -2.13 30.55
CA GLY A 220 17.27 -2.15 31.13
C GLY A 220 17.97 -0.79 31.05
N ASP A 221 19.27 -0.74 31.41
CA ASP A 221 20.07 0.49 31.28
C ASP A 221 20.18 0.87 29.79
N ILE A 222 19.82 2.12 29.48
CA ILE A 222 19.82 2.69 28.12
C ILE A 222 21.23 2.68 27.51
N ARG A 223 22.27 2.60 28.35
CA ARG A 223 23.66 2.46 27.93
C ARG A 223 24.03 1.08 27.34
N GLY A 224 23.15 0.07 27.46
CA GLY A 224 23.38 -1.29 26.96
C GLY A 224 22.75 -1.59 25.60
N PHE A 225 22.02 -0.67 24.98
CA PHE A 225 21.38 -0.93 23.69
C PHE A 225 22.38 -0.90 22.55
N VAL A 226 22.48 -2.02 21.83
CA VAL A 226 23.12 -2.06 20.51
C VAL A 226 22.17 -1.34 19.54
N MET A 227 22.50 -0.09 19.24
CA MET A 227 21.73 0.76 18.35
C MET A 227 22.06 0.37 16.89
N GLU A 228 21.15 -0.34 16.23
CA GLU A 228 21.34 -0.78 14.84
C GLU A 228 20.78 0.27 13.84
N PRO A 229 21.46 0.52 12.70
CA PRO A 229 20.98 1.42 11.67
C PRO A 229 19.67 0.92 11.05
N TYR A 230 18.70 1.80 10.80
CA TYR A 230 17.38 1.43 10.27
C TYR A 230 17.41 0.66 8.93
N THR A 231 18.44 0.87 8.12
CA THR A 231 18.67 0.13 6.87
C THR A 231 18.81 -1.38 7.08
N THR A 232 19.35 -1.80 8.22
CA THR A 232 19.48 -3.21 8.59
C THR A 232 18.13 -3.84 8.89
N PHE A 233 17.20 -3.10 9.51
CA PHE A 233 15.83 -3.58 9.75
C PHE A 233 15.05 -3.71 8.45
N GLU A 234 15.12 -2.70 7.58
CA GLU A 234 14.53 -2.74 6.23
C GLU A 234 15.00 -3.98 5.46
N ALA A 235 16.31 -4.24 5.46
CA ALA A 235 16.91 -5.40 4.83
C ALA A 235 16.45 -6.71 5.48
N GLU A 236 16.37 -6.79 6.82
CA GLU A 236 15.87 -7.97 7.54
C GLU A 236 14.39 -8.25 7.20
N GLN A 237 13.53 -7.23 7.16
CA GLN A 237 12.10 -7.39 6.81
C GLN A 237 11.92 -7.78 5.34
N ARG A 238 12.66 -7.13 4.43
CA ARG A 238 12.62 -7.46 3.01
C ARG A 238 13.06 -8.90 2.77
N LYS A 239 14.16 -9.33 3.40
CA LYS A 239 14.61 -10.73 3.38
C LYS A 239 13.57 -11.69 3.93
N ARG A 240 12.91 -11.37 5.06
CA ARG A 240 11.84 -12.22 5.62
C ARG A 240 10.64 -12.34 4.68
N LEU A 241 10.28 -11.25 4.02
CA LEU A 241 9.20 -11.23 3.05
C LEU A 241 9.56 -12.07 1.83
N ASP A 242 10.77 -11.90 1.31
CA ASP A 242 11.31 -12.68 0.20
C ASP A 242 11.36 -14.18 0.55
N ASP A 243 11.91 -14.54 1.72
CA ASP A 243 11.96 -15.92 2.21
C ASP A 243 10.56 -16.53 2.35
N HIS A 244 9.58 -15.73 2.79
CA HIS A 244 8.18 -16.16 2.90
C HIS A 244 7.59 -16.43 1.52
N TRP A 245 7.74 -15.51 0.57
CA TRP A 245 7.27 -15.70 -0.81
C TRP A 245 7.95 -16.87 -1.51
N LEU A 246 9.26 -17.06 -1.27
CA LEU A 246 10.01 -18.20 -1.81
C LEU A 246 9.45 -19.52 -1.28
N ARG A 247 9.06 -19.57 0.00
CA ARG A 247 8.42 -20.75 0.60
C ARG A 247 7.04 -21.00 -0.01
N VAL A 248 6.21 -19.97 -0.15
CA VAL A 248 4.87 -20.09 -0.72
C VAL A 248 4.94 -20.54 -2.18
N ALA A 249 5.80 -19.93 -2.99
CA ALA A 249 5.92 -20.26 -4.41
C ALA A 249 6.49 -21.66 -4.65
N ASN A 250 7.56 -22.03 -3.93
CA ASN A 250 8.27 -23.29 -4.20
C ASN A 250 7.69 -24.49 -3.46
N LYS A 251 7.12 -24.30 -2.26
CA LYS A 251 6.63 -25.41 -1.43
C LYS A 251 5.12 -25.48 -1.45
N ASP A 252 4.45 -24.45 -0.98
CA ASP A 252 3.02 -24.52 -0.71
C ASP A 252 2.20 -24.59 -2.00
N LEU A 253 2.56 -23.76 -2.99
CA LEU A 253 1.90 -23.75 -4.29
C LEU A 253 2.21 -25.01 -5.10
N SER A 254 3.47 -25.46 -5.10
CA SER A 254 3.87 -26.69 -5.80
C SER A 254 3.18 -27.93 -5.20
N THR A 255 3.16 -28.05 -3.87
CA THR A 255 2.47 -29.15 -3.17
C THR A 255 0.97 -29.15 -3.48
N ALA A 256 0.33 -27.99 -3.40
CA ALA A 256 -1.09 -27.85 -3.75
C ALA A 256 -1.37 -28.20 -5.22
N PHE A 257 -0.45 -27.87 -6.13
CA PHE A 257 -0.56 -28.19 -7.55
C PHE A 257 -0.41 -29.69 -7.82
N HIS A 258 0.56 -30.35 -7.19
CA HIS A 258 0.73 -31.80 -7.27
C HIS A 258 -0.50 -32.55 -6.72
N ASP A 259 -0.99 -32.15 -5.54
CA ASP A 259 -2.21 -32.70 -4.94
C ASP A 259 -3.44 -32.54 -5.84
N TRP A 260 -3.56 -31.37 -6.49
CA TRP A 260 -4.65 -31.11 -7.44
C TRP A 260 -4.53 -32.00 -8.67
N ARG A 261 -3.32 -32.15 -9.23
CA ARG A 261 -3.06 -32.99 -10.41
C ARG A 261 -3.40 -34.45 -10.15
N ASP A 262 -3.02 -34.98 -8.99
CA ASP A 262 -3.31 -36.37 -8.60
C ASP A 262 -4.81 -36.59 -8.38
N LYS A 263 -5.48 -35.65 -7.70
CA LYS A 263 -6.94 -35.68 -7.54
C LYS A 263 -7.67 -35.60 -8.88
N LYS A 264 -7.14 -34.85 -9.84
CA LYS A 264 -7.69 -34.76 -11.20
C LYS A 264 -7.52 -36.09 -11.95
N LEU A 265 -6.32 -36.67 -11.94
CA LEU A 265 -6.04 -37.95 -12.59
C LEU A 265 -6.91 -39.09 -12.03
N LYS A 266 -7.06 -39.16 -10.70
CA LYS A 266 -7.93 -40.15 -10.05
C LYS A 266 -9.39 -40.02 -10.50
N ARG A 267 -9.90 -38.79 -10.63
CA ARG A 267 -11.27 -38.54 -11.13
C ARG A 267 -11.45 -38.96 -12.58
N GLU A 268 -10.48 -38.69 -13.44
CA GLU A 268 -10.51 -39.12 -14.84
C GLU A 268 -10.52 -40.65 -14.94
N GLN A 269 -9.73 -41.34 -14.12
CA GLN A 269 -9.73 -42.81 -14.05
C GLN A 269 -11.07 -43.37 -13.56
N TRP A 270 -11.64 -42.80 -12.49
CA TRP A 270 -12.95 -43.21 -11.96
C TRP A 270 -14.08 -42.99 -12.97
N SER A 271 -14.06 -41.86 -13.69
CA SER A 271 -15.04 -41.57 -14.75
C SER A 271 -14.98 -42.61 -15.88
N LYS A 272 -13.78 -43.02 -16.30
CA LYS A 272 -13.61 -44.09 -17.30
C LYS A 272 -14.16 -45.43 -16.80
N PHE A 273 -13.86 -45.79 -15.55
CA PHE A 273 -14.35 -47.03 -14.95
C PHE A 273 -15.89 -47.06 -14.85
N LEU A 274 -16.50 -45.98 -14.35
CA LEU A 274 -17.97 -45.87 -14.26
C LEU A 274 -18.65 -45.94 -15.62
N LYS A 275 -18.06 -45.32 -16.66
CA LYS A 275 -18.58 -45.42 -18.04
C LYS A 275 -18.56 -46.86 -18.56
N GLN A 276 -17.47 -47.59 -18.28
CA GLN A 276 -17.36 -48.99 -18.68
C GLN A 276 -18.36 -49.88 -17.90
N GLU A 277 -18.46 -49.71 -16.59
CA GLU A 277 -19.40 -50.46 -15.74
C GLU A 277 -20.86 -50.23 -16.19
N LEU A 278 -21.23 -48.98 -16.49
CA LEU A 278 -22.55 -48.65 -17.05
C LEU A 278 -22.79 -49.33 -18.41
N ALA A 279 -21.80 -49.32 -19.31
CA ALA A 279 -21.92 -49.97 -20.61
C ALA A 279 -22.08 -51.48 -20.49
N GLU A 280 -21.36 -52.13 -19.57
CA GLU A 280 -21.50 -53.56 -19.27
C GLU A 280 -22.87 -53.88 -18.67
N LYS A 281 -23.36 -53.07 -17.71
CA LYS A 281 -24.72 -53.24 -17.15
C LYS A 281 -25.82 -53.04 -18.18
N MET A 282 -25.68 -52.06 -19.08
CA MET A 282 -26.63 -51.87 -20.18
C MET A 282 -26.62 -53.05 -21.16
N LYS A 283 -25.45 -53.66 -21.39
CA LYS A 283 -25.33 -54.88 -22.21
C LYS A 283 -26.01 -56.07 -21.55
N LEU A 284 -25.82 -56.28 -20.24
CA LEU A 284 -26.48 -57.34 -19.47
C LEU A 284 -28.02 -57.18 -19.46
N LEU A 285 -28.52 -55.96 -19.30
CA LEU A 285 -29.97 -55.65 -19.36
C LEU A 285 -30.57 -55.93 -20.75
N ALA A 286 -29.82 -55.66 -21.82
CA ALA A 286 -30.24 -55.99 -23.17
C ALA A 286 -30.29 -57.51 -23.40
N GLU A 287 -29.39 -58.26 -22.76
CA GLU A 287 -29.32 -59.73 -22.85
C GLU A 287 -30.42 -60.41 -22.02
N GLU A 288 -30.82 -59.84 -20.89
CA GLU A 288 -32.00 -60.30 -20.11
C GLU A 288 -33.32 -60.06 -20.82
N ARG A 289 -33.49 -58.94 -21.54
CA ARG A 289 -34.70 -58.65 -22.34
C ARG A 289 -34.86 -59.55 -23.57
N ASN A 290 -33.77 -60.15 -24.05
CA ASN A 290 -33.77 -61.06 -25.19
C ASN A 290 -33.95 -62.53 -24.79
N LYS A 291 -34.21 -62.84 -23.51
CA LYS A 291 -34.68 -64.18 -23.14
C LYS A 291 -36.13 -64.35 -23.63
N PRO A 292 -36.44 -65.39 -24.42
CA PRO A 292 -37.80 -65.59 -24.92
C PRO A 292 -38.75 -65.83 -23.75
N VAL A 293 -39.79 -64.99 -23.67
CA VAL A 293 -40.96 -65.21 -22.82
C VAL A 293 -41.68 -66.45 -23.37
N ILE A 294 -41.59 -67.56 -22.65
CA ILE A 294 -42.45 -68.73 -22.90
C ILE A 294 -43.88 -68.27 -22.61
N SER A 295 -44.66 -68.07 -23.67
CA SER A 295 -46.08 -67.73 -23.56
C SER A 295 -46.85 -68.95 -23.08
N VAL A 296 -47.45 -68.85 -21.90
CA VAL A 296 -48.45 -69.81 -21.42
C VAL A 296 -49.79 -69.35 -21.99
N GLU A 297 -50.27 -70.05 -23.00
CA GLU A 297 -51.61 -69.89 -23.55
C GLU A 297 -52.60 -70.62 -22.64
N GLU A 298 -53.48 -69.86 -22.00
CA GLU A 298 -54.55 -70.35 -21.14
C GLU A 298 -55.70 -70.86 -22.04
N GLN A 299 -55.75 -72.17 -22.25
CA GLN A 299 -56.95 -72.86 -22.75
C GLN A 299 -57.68 -73.48 -21.56
N VAL A 300 -58.84 -72.91 -21.24
CA VAL A 300 -59.78 -73.48 -20.29
C VAL A 300 -60.55 -74.58 -20.99
N GLU A 301 -60.20 -75.83 -20.76
CA GLU A 301 -61.18 -76.92 -20.79
C GLU A 301 -60.80 -78.07 -19.84
N ASN A 302 -61.62 -78.23 -18.81
CA ASN A 302 -61.79 -79.38 -17.90
C ASN A 302 -60.57 -79.89 -17.11
N GLY A 303 -60.37 -79.27 -15.93
CA GLY A 303 -60.32 -80.00 -14.67
C GLY A 303 -59.14 -80.95 -14.43
N ASN A 304 -57.90 -80.44 -14.42
CA ASN A 304 -56.84 -80.80 -13.45
C ASN A 304 -55.52 -80.13 -13.84
N ILE A 305 -54.98 -79.28 -12.98
CA ILE A 305 -53.66 -78.68 -13.17
C ILE A 305 -52.62 -79.55 -12.44
N ARG A 306 -51.76 -80.24 -13.21
CA ARG A 306 -50.47 -80.76 -12.73
C ARG A 306 -49.35 -79.85 -13.24
N LEU A 307 -48.62 -79.24 -12.31
CA LEU A 307 -47.42 -78.46 -12.59
C LEU A 307 -46.22 -79.39 -12.73
N LEU A 308 -45.57 -79.39 -13.89
CA LEU A 308 -44.22 -79.93 -14.07
C LEU A 308 -43.32 -78.81 -14.56
N ILE A 309 -42.33 -78.50 -13.73
CA ILE A 309 -41.30 -77.49 -13.94
C ILE A 309 -40.18 -78.12 -14.77
N HIS A 310 -39.66 -77.38 -15.75
CA HIS A 310 -38.32 -77.57 -16.28
C HIS A 310 -37.59 -76.24 -16.33
#